data_AF-A0A6P9DJB6-F1
#
_entry.id   AF-A0A6P9DJB6-F1
#
_cell.length_a   1.000
_cell.length_b   1.000
_cell.length_c   1.000
_cell.angle_alpha   90.00
_cell.angle_beta   90.00
_cell.angle_gamma   90.00
#
_symmetry.space_group_name_H-M   'P 1'
#
loop_
_entity.id
_entity.type
_entity.pdbx_description
1 polymer ?
#
loop_
_entity_poly.entity_id
_entity_poly.type
_entity_poly.pdbx_seq_one_letter_code
_entity_poly.pdbx_strand_id
1 'polypeptide(L)'
;MASRRRQEEILRFHSFLLQVYEEKKQNNTTGPSTFETDLQVHLINEGHTNPLEKLWDQNGGFFIVEKMRSYEETSSLEEWQNGESSVSEAFLKENLSTSPLALSKARQLISFYTMSQNPNMKHLQINHAVQLPPLWVRCEPSDPKQTVWLGAEPLRNGNNLSGIRLHTVNCSGPVSNNNYSIGLEELKENHRMRHHASDLTITGFARYDFLESTSLDSSTQEDYLIPLERNIYADFAWEGVKMMLETPPLSSSALLTLQMTSGSPLSSVYEPNRELQFLLSLAETLKNGVIKWPKALGRKSAVELVEKLLKDLKDVVDGLTSQNEDDTEDNTAAVIDSMKTLFSQRGDLDFLELLWCNIWRNVASHEELVKCLSLVIRALQHGELQTWIHQESNSLLSKLIKQSYHGKMETVSLDGDSPVEMLVEIGVDKMKRDYISYFVGKEFAIRTHLDYFMSTSVNLQEQVHRIQKLHHMLEIVDNCLDLIKLEHENLIFLTQTCINYYKENPLNEKHAFQLPVRTCLVKEFYQNAHPQIWRVEISSGQGPKRVKTIWQLSSTPPAEHMQPANGDSLDDTEICDKKEKHFITLSECSQVDFI
;
A
#
# COMPACT_ATOMS: atom_id res chain seq x y z
N MET A 1 -3.81 -3.12 56.66
CA MET A 1 -2.59 -2.81 55.89
C MET A 1 -2.77 -3.02 54.39
N ALA A 2 -3.30 -4.16 53.92
CA ALA A 2 -3.49 -4.46 52.48
C ALA A 2 -4.37 -3.43 51.72
N SER A 3 -5.43 -2.90 52.34
CA SER A 3 -6.32 -1.91 51.70
C SER A 3 -5.65 -0.54 51.48
N ARG A 4 -4.67 -0.13 52.31
CA ARG A 4 -3.93 1.13 52.11
C ARG A 4 -2.91 1.01 50.99
N ARG A 5 -2.16 -0.10 50.94
CA ARG A 5 -1.23 -0.38 49.83
C ARG A 5 -1.93 -0.41 48.47
N ARG A 6 -3.09 -1.07 48.40
CA ARG A 6 -3.91 -1.10 47.18
C ARG A 6 -4.36 0.30 46.75
N GLN A 7 -4.71 1.17 47.70
CA GLN A 7 -5.09 2.54 47.41
C GLN A 7 -3.91 3.36 46.86
N GLU A 8 -2.73 3.22 47.44
CA GLU A 8 -1.49 3.87 46.96
C GLU A 8 -1.14 3.42 45.53
N GLU A 9 -1.27 2.13 45.22
CA GLU A 9 -1.03 1.58 43.89
C GLU A 9 -2.01 2.14 42.84
N ILE A 10 -3.30 2.25 43.17
CA ILE A 10 -4.32 2.83 42.28
C ILE A 10 -3.98 4.29 41.97
N LEU A 11 -3.61 5.08 42.99
CA LEU A 11 -3.26 6.48 42.82
C LEU A 11 -1.98 6.66 42.01
N ARG A 12 -0.98 5.80 42.23
CA ARG A 12 0.28 5.80 41.47
C ARG A 12 0.02 5.50 40.00
N PHE A 13 -0.79 4.49 39.70
CA PHE A 13 -1.11 4.12 38.32
C PHE A 13 -1.93 5.21 37.62
N HIS A 14 -2.94 5.77 38.28
CA HIS A 14 -3.73 6.88 37.73
C HIS A 14 -2.87 8.12 37.44
N SER A 15 -2.03 8.51 38.39
CA SER A 15 -1.15 9.69 38.24
C SER A 15 -0.15 9.49 37.10
N PHE A 16 0.37 8.27 36.94
CA PHE A 16 1.23 7.92 35.82
C PHE A 16 0.49 8.04 34.47
N LEU A 17 -0.70 7.47 34.33
CA LEU A 17 -1.47 7.58 33.08
C LEU A 17 -1.82 9.04 32.74
N LEU A 18 -2.14 9.85 33.76
CA LEU A 18 -2.41 11.27 33.59
C LEU A 18 -1.16 12.02 33.11
N GLN A 19 0.01 11.73 33.69
CA GLN A 19 1.27 12.30 33.26
C GLN A 19 1.56 11.95 31.79
N VAL A 20 1.44 10.67 31.40
CA VAL A 20 1.64 10.24 30.00
C VAL A 20 0.68 10.95 29.05
N TYR A 21 -0.57 11.16 29.46
CA TYR A 21 -1.57 11.87 28.67
C TYR A 21 -1.23 13.37 28.51
N GLU A 22 -0.82 14.03 29.58
CA GLU A 22 -0.47 15.46 29.56
C GLU A 22 0.83 15.73 28.80
N GLU A 23 1.85 14.88 28.97
CA GLU A 23 3.14 14.97 28.26
C GLU A 23 2.97 14.84 26.74
N LYS A 24 2.12 13.91 26.29
CA LYS A 24 1.80 13.76 24.86
C LYS A 24 0.94 14.89 24.31
N LYS A 25 0.05 15.48 25.11
CA LYS A 25 -0.69 16.69 24.70
C LYS A 25 0.24 17.89 24.49
N GLN A 26 1.41 17.89 25.14
CA GLN A 26 2.43 18.92 24.99
C GLN A 26 3.47 18.58 23.90
N ASN A 27 3.28 17.52 23.10
CA ASN A 27 4.17 17.05 22.03
C ASN A 27 5.63 16.75 22.47
N ASN A 28 5.88 16.50 23.76
CA ASN A 28 7.26 16.42 24.28
C ASN A 28 7.90 15.01 24.18
N THR A 29 7.13 13.94 23.97
CA THR A 29 7.65 12.56 23.92
C THR A 29 6.88 11.67 22.93
N THR A 30 7.60 11.07 21.97
CA THR A 30 7.05 10.11 20.99
C THR A 30 7.14 8.65 21.45
N GLY A 31 7.95 8.36 22.48
CA GLY A 31 8.24 7.00 22.92
C GLY A 31 7.32 6.43 24.03
N PRO A 32 7.36 5.10 24.24
CA PRO A 32 6.72 4.43 25.37
C PRO A 32 7.15 4.97 26.73
N SER A 33 6.21 5.01 27.68
CA SER A 33 6.50 5.34 29.08
C SER A 33 6.52 4.08 29.93
N THR A 34 7.52 3.95 30.80
CA THR A 34 7.72 2.75 31.63
C THR A 34 7.01 2.92 32.98
N PHE A 35 6.18 1.94 33.36
CA PHE A 35 5.53 1.85 34.66
C PHE A 35 6.00 0.60 35.38
N GLU A 36 6.62 0.72 36.56
CA GLU A 36 7.36 -0.40 37.19
C GLU A 36 8.52 -0.89 36.29
N THR A 37 9.34 -1.84 36.74
CA THR A 37 10.53 -2.29 35.97
C THR A 37 10.18 -3.15 34.76
N ASP A 38 8.92 -3.57 34.63
CA ASP A 38 8.47 -4.63 33.74
C ASP A 38 7.28 -4.26 32.86
N LEU A 39 6.67 -3.07 33.00
CA LEU A 39 5.52 -2.65 32.18
C LEU A 39 5.84 -1.41 31.34
N GLN A 40 5.32 -1.44 30.13
CA GLN A 40 5.42 -0.37 29.16
C GLN A 40 4.01 0.08 28.76
N VAL A 41 3.78 1.39 28.74
CA VAL A 41 2.50 2.00 28.43
C VAL A 41 2.67 2.95 27.25
N HIS A 42 1.86 2.74 26.23
CA HIS A 42 1.81 3.54 25.01
C HIS A 42 0.47 4.25 24.92
N LEU A 43 0.47 5.52 24.53
CA LEU A 43 -0.74 6.22 24.11
C LEU A 43 -0.74 6.33 22.58
N ILE A 44 -1.68 5.66 21.92
CA ILE A 44 -1.88 5.72 20.47
C ILE A 44 -2.86 6.85 20.18
N ASN A 45 -2.51 7.77 19.28
CA ASN A 45 -3.35 8.88 18.83
C ASN A 45 -3.79 8.68 17.36
N GLU A 46 -4.72 9.50 16.89
CA GLU A 46 -5.18 9.52 15.49
C GLU A 46 -3.97 9.69 14.54
N GLY A 47 -3.72 8.69 13.68
CA GLY A 47 -2.63 8.68 12.70
C GLY A 47 -1.57 7.58 12.90
N HIS A 48 -1.54 6.89 14.05
CA HIS A 48 -0.69 5.71 14.27
C HIS A 48 -1.44 4.40 13.96
N THR A 49 -0.73 3.34 13.57
CA THR A 49 -1.32 2.02 13.32
C THR A 49 -2.05 1.51 14.56
N ASN A 50 -3.38 1.32 14.46
CA ASN A 50 -4.20 0.85 15.56
C ASN A 50 -4.22 -0.69 15.57
N PRO A 51 -3.56 -1.36 16.54
CA PRO A 51 -3.53 -2.83 16.60
C PRO A 51 -4.90 -3.45 16.93
N LEU A 52 -5.90 -2.63 17.28
CA LEU A 52 -7.26 -3.04 17.57
C LEU A 52 -8.27 -2.58 16.51
N GLU A 53 -7.82 -1.98 15.40
CA GLU A 53 -8.71 -1.47 14.34
C GLU A 53 -9.66 -2.56 13.81
N LYS A 54 -9.21 -3.81 13.80
CA LYS A 54 -10.01 -4.97 13.39
C LYS A 54 -11.03 -5.42 14.45
N LEU A 55 -10.98 -4.92 15.68
CA LEU A 55 -11.78 -5.45 16.81
C LEU A 55 -12.55 -4.37 17.56
N TRP A 56 -12.21 -3.10 17.35
CA TRP A 56 -12.77 -1.96 18.07
C TRP A 56 -12.78 -0.70 17.18
N ASP A 57 -13.99 -0.24 16.83
CA ASP A 57 -14.23 0.79 15.80
C ASP A 57 -14.13 2.24 16.31
N GLN A 58 -13.52 2.50 17.48
CA GLN A 58 -13.44 3.88 17.99
C GLN A 58 -12.19 4.60 17.48
N ASN A 59 -12.45 5.69 16.74
CA ASN A 59 -11.44 6.68 16.39
C ASN A 59 -11.27 7.63 17.58
N GLY A 60 -10.17 7.46 18.30
CA GLY A 60 -9.78 8.28 19.43
C GLY A 60 -8.47 7.79 20.04
N GLY A 61 -7.82 8.63 20.85
CA GLY A 61 -6.62 8.19 21.55
C GLY A 61 -6.92 7.11 22.59
N PHE A 62 -6.03 6.13 22.77
CA PHE A 62 -6.17 5.07 23.78
C PHE A 62 -4.82 4.55 24.27
N PHE A 63 -4.78 4.00 25.48
CA PHE A 63 -3.59 3.41 26.08
C PHE A 63 -3.46 1.92 25.74
N ILE A 64 -2.25 1.47 25.46
CA ILE A 64 -1.85 0.06 25.40
C ILE A 64 -0.83 -0.21 26.49
N VAL A 65 -1.06 -1.27 27.26
CA VAL A 65 -0.11 -1.77 28.26
C VAL A 65 0.44 -3.12 27.84
N GLU A 66 1.76 -3.26 27.93
CA GLU A 66 2.50 -4.47 27.59
C GLU A 66 3.71 -4.72 28.49
N LYS A 67 4.33 -5.89 28.36
CA LYS A 67 5.49 -6.29 29.15
C LYS A 67 6.78 -5.81 28.47
N MET A 68 7.67 -5.18 29.24
CA MET A 68 9.01 -4.82 28.80
C MET A 68 9.89 -6.08 28.70
N ARG A 69 10.60 -6.27 27.58
CA ARG A 69 11.64 -7.32 27.50
C ARG A 69 12.89 -6.85 28.23
N SER A 70 13.46 -7.71 29.07
CA SER A 70 14.85 -7.57 29.52
C SER A 70 15.76 -7.77 28.31
N TYR A 71 16.71 -6.86 28.09
CA TYR A 71 17.87 -7.16 27.27
C TYR A 71 18.61 -8.31 27.95
N GLU A 72 18.44 -9.55 27.48
CA GLU A 72 19.40 -10.60 27.78
C GLU A 72 20.65 -10.32 26.95
N GLU A 73 21.69 -9.79 27.59
CA GLU A 73 23.06 -9.86 27.09
C GLU A 73 23.44 -11.34 26.99
N THR A 74 23.22 -11.96 25.83
CA THR A 74 24.03 -13.11 25.43
C THR A 74 25.28 -12.55 24.76
N SER A 75 26.30 -12.45 25.60
CA SER A 75 27.70 -12.30 25.27
C SER A 75 28.15 -13.24 24.14
N SER A 76 28.37 -12.68 22.95
CA SER A 76 29.43 -13.13 22.05
C SER A 76 29.76 -12.00 21.07
N LEU A 77 30.48 -11.00 21.56
CA LEU A 77 31.14 -10.00 20.74
C LEU A 77 32.62 -10.02 21.15
N GLU A 78 33.42 -10.80 20.43
CA GLU A 78 34.85 -10.49 20.26
C GLU A 78 35.10 -10.28 18.77
N GLU A 79 35.29 -9.00 18.45
CA GLU A 79 36.08 -8.43 17.34
C GLU A 79 35.56 -8.77 15.93
N TRP A 80 35.48 -7.87 14.95
CA TRP A 80 36.55 -7.05 14.42
C TRP A 80 36.03 -5.67 14.01
N GLN A 81 36.81 -4.66 14.38
CA GLN A 81 36.72 -3.30 13.89
C GLN A 81 37.02 -3.24 12.38
N ASN A 82 36.22 -2.49 11.63
CA ASN A 82 36.78 -1.38 10.85
C ASN A 82 35.70 -0.36 10.48
N GLY A 83 36.04 0.92 10.60
CA GLY A 83 35.11 2.03 10.52
C GLY A 83 34.80 2.49 9.10
N GLU A 84 33.65 3.15 8.96
CA GLU A 84 33.55 4.49 8.40
C GLU A 84 32.18 5.09 8.77
N SER A 85 32.20 6.36 9.17
CA SER A 85 31.03 7.12 9.62
C SER A 85 30.20 7.58 8.43
N SER A 86 28.95 7.11 8.34
CA SER A 86 27.91 7.75 7.56
C SER A 86 26.69 8.00 8.44
N VAL A 87 26.33 9.28 8.56
CA VAL A 87 25.11 9.76 9.20
C VAL A 87 23.95 9.37 8.30
N SER A 88 23.34 8.22 8.60
CA SER A 88 22.03 7.84 8.11
C SER A 88 21.14 7.71 9.33
N GLU A 89 20.25 8.68 9.53
CA GLU A 89 19.04 8.54 10.35
C GLU A 89 18.20 7.41 9.76
N ALA A 90 18.57 6.18 10.08
CA ALA A 90 17.81 5.00 9.78
C ALA A 90 16.55 5.05 10.63
N PHE A 91 15.42 5.28 9.97
CA PHE A 91 14.09 4.99 10.48
C PHE A 91 14.13 3.68 11.26
N LEU A 92 13.85 3.78 12.57
CA LEU A 92 13.62 2.64 13.43
C LEU A 92 12.52 1.80 12.80
N LYS A 93 12.93 0.71 12.15
CA LYS A 93 12.09 -0.44 11.86
C LYS A 93 11.63 -0.95 13.22
N GLU A 94 10.45 -0.51 13.68
CA GLU A 94 9.79 -1.03 14.87
C GLU A 94 9.32 -2.46 14.60
N ASN A 95 10.27 -3.38 14.52
CA ASN A 95 10.06 -4.81 14.72
C ASN A 95 10.35 -5.14 16.19
N LEU A 96 9.78 -4.37 17.13
CA LEU A 96 9.78 -4.72 18.55
C LEU A 96 8.71 -5.80 18.73
N SER A 97 9.13 -7.06 18.72
CA SER A 97 8.24 -8.17 19.06
C SER A 97 7.73 -8.00 20.50
N THR A 98 6.46 -7.60 20.61
CA THR A 98 5.81 -7.18 21.86
C THR A 98 5.47 -8.37 22.74
N SER A 99 5.73 -8.29 24.05
CA SER A 99 5.49 -9.39 24.99
C SER A 99 4.18 -9.22 25.78
N PRO A 100 3.31 -10.24 25.82
CA PRO A 100 2.04 -10.17 26.52
C PRO A 100 2.20 -10.24 28.04
N LEU A 101 1.20 -9.75 28.78
CA LEU A 101 1.16 -9.80 30.25
C LEU A 101 0.36 -10.99 30.76
N ALA A 102 0.74 -11.51 31.93
CA ALA A 102 -0.06 -12.51 32.62
C ALA A 102 -1.48 -11.98 32.92
N LEU A 103 -2.50 -12.80 32.69
CA LEU A 103 -3.90 -12.39 32.80
C LEU A 103 -4.28 -11.84 34.18
N SER A 104 -3.67 -12.33 35.25
CA SER A 104 -3.89 -11.85 36.62
C SER A 104 -3.46 -10.38 36.79
N LYS A 105 -2.28 -10.02 36.25
CA LYS A 105 -1.76 -8.65 36.27
C LYS A 105 -2.60 -7.75 35.36
N ALA A 106 -3.00 -8.22 34.18
CA ALA A 106 -3.88 -7.46 33.29
C ALA A 106 -5.23 -7.11 33.96
N ARG A 107 -5.88 -8.08 34.61
CA ARG A 107 -7.11 -7.84 35.39
C ARG A 107 -6.90 -6.87 36.55
N GLN A 108 -5.74 -6.93 37.22
CA GLN A 108 -5.39 -6.00 38.28
C GLN A 108 -5.29 -4.56 37.75
N LEU A 109 -4.61 -4.35 36.62
CA LEU A 109 -4.47 -3.03 36.00
C LEU A 109 -5.81 -2.46 35.52
N ILE A 110 -6.63 -3.28 34.85
CA ILE A 110 -7.99 -2.90 34.46
C ILE A 110 -8.84 -2.53 35.69
N SER A 111 -8.69 -3.27 36.79
CA SER A 111 -9.37 -2.95 38.05
C SER A 111 -8.89 -1.62 38.64
N PHE A 112 -7.58 -1.35 38.61
CA PHE A 112 -7.02 -0.09 39.09
C PHE A 112 -7.53 1.09 38.28
N TYR A 113 -7.52 0.97 36.95
CA TYR A 113 -8.08 1.97 36.05
C TYR A 113 -9.57 2.21 36.34
N THR A 114 -10.36 1.14 36.43
CA THR A 114 -11.81 1.23 36.73
C THR A 114 -12.09 1.94 38.06
N MET A 115 -11.35 1.56 39.12
CA MET A 115 -11.51 2.19 40.44
C MET A 115 -11.08 3.66 40.44
N SER A 116 -10.03 4.01 39.68
CA SER A 116 -9.55 5.40 39.57
C SER A 116 -10.52 6.32 38.82
N GLN A 117 -11.30 5.77 37.88
CA GLN A 117 -12.31 6.53 37.13
C GLN A 117 -13.66 6.61 37.85
N ASN A 118 -13.90 5.81 38.89
CA ASN A 118 -15.18 5.75 39.57
C ASN A 118 -15.37 6.93 40.57
N PRO A 119 -16.33 7.84 40.34
CA PRO A 119 -16.56 9.01 41.20
C PRO A 119 -17.03 8.65 42.62
N ASN A 120 -17.56 7.44 42.84
CA ASN A 120 -17.98 6.97 44.16
C ASN A 120 -16.79 6.60 45.07
N MET A 121 -15.59 6.48 44.51
CA MET A 121 -14.35 6.20 45.26
C MET A 121 -13.78 7.46 45.92
N LYS A 122 -14.59 8.16 46.72
CA LYS A 122 -14.22 9.45 47.37
C LYS A 122 -12.96 9.39 48.22
N HIS A 123 -12.59 8.21 48.73
CA HIS A 123 -11.39 8.01 49.53
C HIS A 123 -10.09 8.15 48.72
N LEU A 124 -10.16 8.03 47.39
CA LEU A 124 -9.01 8.21 46.49
C LEU A 124 -8.67 9.69 46.25
N GLN A 125 -9.58 10.64 46.52
CA GLN A 125 -9.38 12.09 46.33
C GLN A 125 -8.90 12.48 44.92
N ILE A 126 -9.29 11.71 43.89
CA ILE A 126 -8.94 11.99 42.48
C ILE A 126 -9.89 13.06 41.92
N ASN A 127 -9.35 14.03 41.20
CA ASN A 127 -10.15 15.01 40.47
C ASN A 127 -10.61 14.41 39.12
N HIS A 128 -11.88 14.00 39.04
CA HIS A 128 -12.46 13.39 37.83
C HIS A 128 -12.77 14.40 36.70
N ALA A 129 -12.30 15.65 36.80
CA ALA A 129 -12.48 16.65 35.74
C ALA A 129 -11.70 16.33 34.46
N VAL A 130 -10.61 15.56 34.55
CA VAL A 130 -9.81 15.11 33.40
C VAL A 130 -10.08 13.62 33.17
N GLN A 131 -10.69 13.30 32.02
CA GLN A 131 -10.96 11.91 31.66
C GLN A 131 -9.74 11.31 30.96
N LEU A 132 -9.35 10.11 31.42
CA LEU A 132 -8.31 9.34 30.75
C LEU A 132 -8.88 8.63 29.50
N PRO A 133 -8.09 8.53 28.42
CA PRO A 133 -8.36 7.63 27.29
C PRO A 133 -8.66 6.19 27.70
N PRO A 134 -9.39 5.39 26.88
CA PRO A 134 -9.60 3.96 27.11
C PRO A 134 -8.28 3.22 27.32
N LEU A 135 -8.29 2.18 28.16
CA LEU A 135 -7.12 1.37 28.50
C LEU A 135 -7.26 -0.04 27.92
N TRP A 136 -6.27 -0.48 27.15
CA TRP A 136 -6.16 -1.84 26.63
C TRP A 136 -4.89 -2.53 27.13
N VAL A 137 -4.98 -3.81 27.47
CA VAL A 137 -3.87 -4.60 28.00
C VAL A 137 -3.71 -5.87 27.17
N ARG A 138 -2.48 -6.10 26.67
CA ARG A 138 -2.10 -7.34 25.96
C ARG A 138 -2.00 -8.48 26.97
N CYS A 139 -2.73 -9.56 26.73
CA CYS A 139 -2.79 -10.70 27.64
C CYS A 139 -2.17 -11.94 27.01
N GLU A 140 -1.49 -12.74 27.83
CA GLU A 140 -1.03 -14.06 27.43
C GLU A 140 -2.23 -15.03 27.46
N PRO A 141 -2.42 -15.85 26.41
CA PRO A 141 -3.55 -16.78 26.32
C PRO A 141 -3.34 -18.00 27.24
N SER A 142 -3.23 -17.77 28.55
CA SER A 142 -2.99 -18.82 29.56
C SER A 142 -4.28 -19.42 30.12
N ASP A 143 -5.42 -18.76 29.92
CA ASP A 143 -6.71 -19.21 30.46
C ASP A 143 -7.46 -20.13 29.49
N PRO A 144 -8.43 -20.92 29.96
CA PRO A 144 -9.18 -21.84 29.10
C PRO A 144 -9.93 -21.18 27.94
N LYS A 145 -10.22 -19.87 28.04
CA LYS A 145 -10.85 -19.10 26.96
C LYS A 145 -9.85 -18.43 26.02
N GLN A 146 -8.54 -18.54 26.28
CA GLN A 146 -7.47 -17.95 25.48
C GLN A 146 -7.68 -16.43 25.25
N THR A 147 -7.82 -15.68 26.34
CA THR A 147 -7.97 -14.22 26.33
C THR A 147 -6.66 -13.55 25.90
N VAL A 148 -6.75 -12.76 24.82
CA VAL A 148 -5.62 -12.04 24.21
C VAL A 148 -5.64 -10.54 24.51
N TRP A 149 -6.82 -9.97 24.77
CA TRP A 149 -6.94 -8.56 25.15
C TRP A 149 -8.00 -8.33 26.23
N LEU A 150 -7.71 -7.39 27.12
CA LEU A 150 -8.67 -6.79 28.05
C LEU A 150 -8.70 -5.28 27.84
N GLY A 151 -9.90 -4.71 27.72
CA GLY A 151 -10.11 -3.28 27.52
C GLY A 151 -11.03 -2.68 28.59
N ALA A 152 -10.85 -1.40 28.89
CA ALA A 152 -11.72 -0.63 29.75
C ALA A 152 -11.95 0.77 29.17
N GLU A 153 -13.21 1.06 28.84
CA GLU A 153 -13.65 2.27 28.14
C GLU A 153 -14.61 3.07 29.03
N PRO A 154 -14.27 4.30 29.44
CA PRO A 154 -15.14 5.11 30.29
C PRO A 154 -16.37 5.66 29.54
N LEU A 155 -17.56 5.50 30.12
CA LEU A 155 -18.84 5.94 29.54
C LEU A 155 -19.29 7.29 30.10
N ARG A 156 -19.85 8.15 29.24
CA ARG A 156 -20.36 9.47 29.62
C ARG A 156 -21.88 9.57 29.51
N ASN A 157 -22.45 10.33 30.45
CA ASN A 157 -23.76 10.94 30.33
C ASN A 157 -23.62 12.46 30.57
N GLY A 158 -23.45 13.23 29.50
CA GLY A 158 -23.08 14.66 29.59
C GLY A 158 -21.63 14.84 30.07
N ASN A 159 -21.44 15.71 31.07
CA ASN A 159 -20.11 15.97 31.66
C ASN A 159 -19.71 14.97 32.77
N ASN A 160 -20.61 14.06 33.16
CA ASN A 160 -20.35 13.12 34.25
C ASN A 160 -20.05 11.72 33.68
N LEU A 161 -19.09 11.04 34.31
CA LEU A 161 -18.81 9.62 34.09
C LEU A 161 -19.98 8.79 34.64
N SER A 162 -20.67 8.08 33.76
CA SER A 162 -21.83 7.26 34.12
C SER A 162 -21.46 5.80 34.40
N GLY A 163 -20.31 5.35 33.93
CA GLY A 163 -19.88 3.97 34.06
C GLY A 163 -18.61 3.65 33.28
N ILE A 164 -18.30 2.36 33.17
CA ILE A 164 -17.23 1.84 32.34
C ILE A 164 -17.72 0.64 31.53
N ARG A 165 -17.24 0.52 30.29
CA ARG A 165 -17.43 -0.66 29.45
C ARG A 165 -16.15 -1.47 29.46
N LEU A 166 -16.25 -2.72 29.89
CA LEU A 166 -15.16 -3.68 29.89
C LEU A 166 -15.24 -4.52 28.63
N HIS A 167 -14.12 -4.66 27.93
CA HIS A 167 -13.99 -5.46 26.71
C HIS A 167 -13.10 -6.67 26.99
N THR A 168 -13.48 -7.83 26.47
CA THR A 168 -12.70 -9.08 26.54
C THR A 168 -12.61 -9.67 25.15
N VAL A 169 -11.39 -9.90 24.67
CA VAL A 169 -11.15 -10.53 23.37
C VAL A 169 -10.48 -11.88 23.60
N ASN A 170 -11.12 -12.92 23.10
CA ASN A 170 -10.65 -14.29 23.14
C ASN A 170 -10.26 -14.72 21.72
N CYS A 171 -9.15 -15.44 21.56
CA CYS A 171 -8.75 -15.98 20.27
C CYS A 171 -8.39 -17.45 20.39
N SER A 172 -9.11 -18.29 19.64
CA SER A 172 -8.86 -19.72 19.52
C SER A 172 -8.26 -20.03 18.16
N GLY A 173 -7.06 -20.61 18.13
CA GLY A 173 -6.41 -21.03 16.89
C GLY A 173 -4.93 -21.38 17.07
N PRO A 174 -4.28 -21.99 16.06
CA PRO A 174 -4.86 -22.36 14.75
C PRO A 174 -5.75 -23.62 14.84
N VAL A 175 -6.97 -23.55 14.30
CA VAL A 175 -7.91 -24.69 14.23
C VAL A 175 -7.90 -25.25 12.79
N SER A 176 -7.69 -26.56 12.65
CA SER A 176 -7.55 -27.24 11.35
C SER A 176 -8.85 -27.91 10.84
N ASN A 177 -9.98 -27.70 11.52
CA ASN A 177 -11.26 -28.36 11.21
C ASN A 177 -12.42 -27.35 11.11
N ASN A 178 -13.31 -27.57 10.14
CA ASN A 178 -14.56 -26.83 9.87
C ASN A 178 -15.63 -26.92 10.98
N ASN A 179 -15.29 -27.41 12.17
CA ASN A 179 -16.22 -27.45 13.30
C ASN A 179 -16.19 -26.10 14.02
N TYR A 180 -16.84 -25.12 13.42
CA TYR A 180 -17.12 -23.83 14.05
C TYR A 180 -18.02 -24.10 15.26
N SER A 181 -17.48 -23.92 16.46
CA SER A 181 -18.09 -24.43 17.69
C SER A 181 -19.32 -23.65 18.16
N ILE A 182 -19.64 -22.50 17.55
CA ILE A 182 -20.72 -21.62 18.01
C ILE A 182 -21.66 -21.25 16.87
N GLY A 183 -22.95 -21.49 17.07
CA GLY A 183 -24.00 -21.11 16.14
C GLY A 183 -24.39 -19.64 16.28
N LEU A 184 -24.91 -19.04 15.21
CA LEU A 184 -25.39 -17.65 15.23
C LEU A 184 -26.48 -17.42 16.29
N GLU A 185 -27.40 -18.37 16.47
CA GLU A 185 -28.46 -18.28 17.48
C GLU A 185 -27.92 -18.34 18.90
N GLU A 186 -26.86 -19.11 19.15
CA GLU A 186 -26.18 -19.14 20.45
C GLU A 186 -25.50 -17.80 20.75
N LEU A 187 -24.85 -17.17 19.76
CA LEU A 187 -24.29 -15.82 19.91
C LEU A 187 -25.37 -14.77 20.22
N LYS A 188 -26.52 -14.84 19.54
CA LYS A 188 -27.66 -13.95 19.82
C LYS A 188 -28.17 -14.13 21.24
N GLU A 189 -28.36 -15.38 21.68
CA GLU A 189 -28.87 -15.67 23.01
C GLU A 189 -27.87 -15.24 24.10
N ASN A 190 -26.59 -15.50 23.90
CA ASN A 190 -25.53 -15.03 24.81
C ASN A 190 -25.52 -13.50 24.92
N HIS A 191 -25.69 -12.78 23.79
CA HIS A 191 -25.78 -11.31 23.80
C HIS A 191 -27.04 -10.82 24.53
N ARG A 192 -28.21 -11.44 24.27
CA ARG A 192 -29.47 -11.11 24.96
C ARG A 192 -29.37 -11.34 26.46
N MET A 193 -28.84 -12.48 26.87
CA MET A 193 -28.67 -12.83 28.27
C MET A 193 -27.69 -11.89 28.99
N ARG A 194 -26.62 -11.48 28.31
CA ARG A 194 -25.61 -10.57 28.87
C ARG A 194 -26.11 -9.14 29.02
N HIS A 195 -26.85 -8.63 28.05
CA HIS A 195 -27.24 -7.22 27.99
C HIS A 195 -28.71 -6.95 28.28
N HIS A 196 -29.51 -7.99 28.54
CA HIS A 196 -30.96 -7.91 28.72
C HIS A 196 -31.67 -7.15 27.60
N ALA A 197 -31.20 -7.32 26.36
CA ALA A 197 -31.70 -6.61 25.19
C ALA A 197 -32.82 -7.38 24.47
N SER A 198 -33.89 -6.67 24.09
CA SER A 198 -34.97 -7.21 23.25
C SER A 198 -34.67 -7.07 21.77
N ASP A 199 -34.14 -5.92 21.36
CA ASP A 199 -33.88 -5.58 19.96
C ASP A 199 -32.40 -5.76 19.63
N LEU A 200 -32.14 -6.52 18.57
CA LEU A 200 -30.79 -6.82 18.08
C LEU A 200 -30.63 -6.31 16.65
N THR A 201 -29.49 -5.69 16.39
CA THR A 201 -28.99 -5.39 15.04
C THR A 201 -27.84 -6.34 14.76
N ILE A 202 -27.83 -6.93 13.56
CA ILE A 202 -26.82 -7.92 13.19
C ILE A 202 -26.22 -7.46 11.87
N THR A 203 -24.91 -7.22 11.88
CA THR A 203 -24.17 -6.76 10.71
C THR A 203 -23.09 -7.77 10.36
N GLY A 204 -23.03 -8.15 9.09
CA GLY A 204 -22.03 -9.03 8.53
C GLY A 204 -20.91 -8.23 7.88
N PHE A 205 -19.70 -8.76 7.96
CA PHE A 205 -18.54 -8.25 7.25
C PHE A 205 -17.74 -9.42 6.69
N ALA A 206 -17.23 -9.28 5.46
CA ALA A 206 -16.34 -10.26 4.88
C ALA A 206 -15.27 -9.58 4.01
N ARG A 207 -14.05 -10.10 4.08
CA ARG A 207 -12.93 -9.70 3.22
C ARG A 207 -12.55 -10.86 2.33
N TYR A 208 -12.47 -10.59 1.03
CA TYR A 208 -11.97 -11.52 0.03
C TYR A 208 -10.74 -10.92 -0.62
N ASP A 209 -9.67 -11.70 -0.64
CA ASP A 209 -8.45 -11.35 -1.38
C ASP A 209 -8.57 -11.90 -2.81
N PHE A 210 -8.27 -11.07 -3.79
CA PHE A 210 -8.32 -11.45 -5.20
C PHE A 210 -6.95 -11.80 -5.75
N LEU A 211 -5.87 -11.30 -5.15
CA LEU A 211 -4.49 -11.58 -5.53
C LEU A 211 -3.59 -11.53 -4.30
N GLU A 212 -3.03 -12.69 -3.96
CA GLU A 212 -1.99 -12.79 -2.94
C GLU A 212 -0.63 -12.51 -3.58
N SER A 213 0.27 -11.85 -2.84
CA SER A 213 1.67 -11.67 -3.25
C SER A 213 2.29 -13.03 -3.57
N THR A 214 2.51 -13.34 -4.84
CA THR A 214 3.20 -14.57 -5.23
C THR A 214 4.67 -14.44 -4.82
N SER A 215 5.04 -15.05 -3.68
CA SER A 215 6.41 -15.46 -3.46
C SER A 215 6.70 -16.57 -4.47
N LEU A 216 7.24 -16.20 -5.64
CA LEU A 216 7.63 -17.13 -6.69
C LEU A 216 8.78 -18.01 -6.17
N ASP A 217 8.43 -19.16 -5.61
CA ASP A 217 9.36 -20.25 -5.35
C ASP A 217 9.75 -20.90 -6.69
N SER A 218 11.02 -20.74 -7.04
CA SER A 218 11.80 -21.55 -7.98
C SER A 218 11.47 -21.51 -9.49
N SER A 219 12.54 -21.26 -10.25
CA SER A 219 12.77 -21.57 -11.67
C SER A 219 12.30 -20.55 -12.74
N THR A 220 13.04 -19.45 -12.88
CA THR A 220 13.88 -19.14 -14.07
C THR A 220 14.55 -17.75 -13.93
N GLN A 221 15.88 -17.76 -14.03
CA GLN A 221 16.79 -16.70 -14.49
C GLN A 221 16.55 -15.22 -14.06
N GLU A 222 17.28 -14.84 -13.01
CA GLU A 222 17.98 -13.57 -12.70
C GLU A 222 17.30 -12.18 -12.73
N ASP A 223 16.07 -11.97 -13.20
CA ASP A 223 15.39 -10.66 -13.11
C ASP A 223 14.19 -10.61 -12.11
N TYR A 224 13.89 -11.70 -11.40
CA TYR A 224 12.70 -11.84 -10.52
C TYR A 224 12.98 -11.65 -9.01
N LEU A 225 13.90 -10.76 -8.62
CA LEU A 225 14.37 -10.66 -7.22
C LEU A 225 13.59 -9.69 -6.32
N ILE A 226 12.42 -9.19 -6.75
CA ILE A 226 11.54 -8.39 -5.89
C ILE A 226 10.15 -9.02 -5.91
N PRO A 227 9.64 -9.56 -4.78
CA PRO A 227 8.23 -9.92 -4.67
C PRO A 227 7.44 -8.61 -4.79
N LEU A 228 6.71 -8.44 -5.90
CA LEU A 228 5.86 -7.27 -6.07
C LEU A 228 4.62 -7.43 -5.20
N GLU A 229 4.43 -6.47 -4.28
CA GLU A 229 3.25 -6.39 -3.43
C GLU A 229 2.07 -5.92 -4.28
N ARG A 230 1.24 -6.88 -4.71
CA ARG A 230 -0.08 -6.62 -5.29
C ARG A 230 -1.11 -7.08 -4.28
N ASN A 231 -1.70 -6.12 -3.56
CA ASN A 231 -2.75 -6.41 -2.59
C ASN A 231 -4.05 -5.84 -3.13
N ILE A 232 -4.91 -6.72 -3.62
CA ILE A 232 -6.23 -6.36 -4.14
C ILE A 232 -7.26 -7.18 -3.38
N TYR A 233 -8.02 -6.52 -2.51
CA TYR A 233 -9.07 -7.18 -1.74
C TYR A 233 -10.35 -6.36 -1.72
N ALA A 234 -11.49 -7.02 -1.51
CA ALA A 234 -12.77 -6.37 -1.34
C ALA A 234 -13.35 -6.63 0.06
N ASP A 235 -13.77 -5.54 0.70
CA ASP A 235 -14.46 -5.52 1.97
C ASP A 235 -15.97 -5.38 1.74
N PHE A 236 -16.75 -6.34 2.23
CA PHE A 236 -18.19 -6.36 2.13
C PHE A 236 -18.81 -6.13 3.51
N ALA A 237 -19.84 -5.28 3.58
CA ALA A 237 -20.63 -5.06 4.78
C ALA A 237 -22.13 -5.10 4.47
N TRP A 238 -22.91 -5.81 5.30
CA TRP A 238 -24.35 -5.92 5.13
C TRP A 238 -25.11 -6.06 6.46
N GLU A 239 -26.40 -5.78 6.44
CA GLU A 239 -27.28 -5.94 7.59
C GLU A 239 -28.16 -7.19 7.46
N GLY A 240 -28.55 -7.78 8.59
CA GLY A 240 -29.51 -8.87 8.64
C GLY A 240 -28.93 -10.25 8.36
N VAL A 241 -27.76 -10.56 8.93
CA VAL A 241 -27.10 -11.87 8.79
C VAL A 241 -28.02 -13.01 9.25
N LYS A 242 -28.21 -14.02 8.41
CA LYS A 242 -29.10 -15.17 8.70
C LYS A 242 -28.32 -16.41 9.12
N MET A 243 -27.14 -16.63 8.54
CA MET A 243 -26.33 -17.81 8.79
C MET A 243 -24.86 -17.43 9.00
N MET A 244 -24.15 -18.19 9.85
CA MET A 244 -22.69 -18.07 9.96
C MET A 244 -22.06 -18.40 8.62
N LEU A 245 -21.05 -17.62 8.22
CA LEU A 245 -20.32 -17.80 6.96
C LEU A 245 -21.22 -17.74 5.72
N GLU A 246 -22.35 -17.01 5.80
CA GLU A 246 -23.12 -16.72 4.60
C GLU A 246 -22.32 -15.82 3.65
N THR A 247 -22.53 -16.03 2.35
CA THR A 247 -21.94 -15.18 1.32
C THR A 247 -22.61 -13.80 1.32
N PRO A 248 -21.85 -12.72 1.04
CA PRO A 248 -22.42 -11.38 1.01
C PRO A 248 -23.59 -11.28 0.02
N PRO A 249 -24.78 -10.80 0.46
CA PRO A 249 -25.92 -10.60 -0.44
C PRO A 249 -25.62 -9.50 -1.46
N LEU A 250 -26.34 -9.49 -2.59
CA LEU A 250 -26.13 -8.48 -3.65
C LEU A 250 -26.44 -7.04 -3.19
N SER A 251 -27.20 -6.88 -2.11
CA SER A 251 -27.50 -5.59 -1.47
C SER A 251 -26.40 -5.10 -0.52
N SER A 252 -25.30 -5.84 -0.37
CA SER A 252 -24.18 -5.42 0.49
C SER A 252 -23.50 -4.18 -0.07
N SER A 253 -22.91 -3.40 0.84
CA SER A 253 -21.91 -2.40 0.47
C SER A 253 -20.58 -3.11 0.23
N ALA A 254 -19.94 -2.87 -0.91
CA ALA A 254 -18.62 -3.42 -1.23
C ALA A 254 -17.61 -2.29 -1.45
N LEU A 255 -16.45 -2.40 -0.81
CA LEU A 255 -15.34 -1.47 -0.92
C LEU A 255 -14.12 -2.24 -1.43
N LEU A 256 -13.72 -1.97 -2.67
CA LEU A 256 -12.52 -2.53 -3.26
C LEU A 256 -11.31 -1.69 -2.81
N THR A 257 -10.29 -2.35 -2.27
CA THR A 257 -9.04 -1.69 -1.89
C THR A 257 -7.91 -2.18 -2.80
N LEU A 258 -7.17 -1.23 -3.36
CA LEU A 258 -6.15 -1.44 -4.37
C LEU A 258 -4.81 -0.88 -3.90
N GLN A 259 -3.84 -1.75 -3.69
CA GLN A 259 -2.46 -1.38 -3.41
C GLN A 259 -1.53 -2.16 -4.35
N MET A 260 -0.69 -1.44 -5.10
CA MET A 260 0.13 -2.04 -6.14
C MET A 260 1.50 -1.36 -6.20
N THR A 261 2.56 -2.17 -6.26
CA THR A 261 3.91 -1.74 -6.60
C THR A 261 4.14 -1.77 -8.11
N SER A 262 4.93 -0.83 -8.61
CA SER A 262 5.23 -0.68 -10.04
C SER A 262 6.29 -1.67 -10.55
N GLY A 263 6.21 -2.04 -11.82
CA GLY A 263 7.28 -2.76 -12.53
C GLY A 263 7.16 -4.28 -12.58
N SER A 264 5.95 -4.84 -12.44
CA SER A 264 5.78 -6.29 -12.51
C SER A 264 6.03 -6.82 -13.93
N PRO A 265 6.88 -7.85 -14.10
CA PRO A 265 7.05 -8.51 -15.40
C PRO A 265 5.78 -9.17 -15.94
N LEU A 266 4.81 -9.46 -15.05
CA LEU A 266 3.51 -10.04 -15.42
C LEU A 266 2.47 -8.98 -15.79
N SER A 267 2.83 -7.69 -15.81
CA SER A 267 1.91 -6.62 -16.18
C SER A 267 1.90 -6.39 -17.69
N SER A 268 0.72 -6.11 -18.25
CA SER A 268 0.58 -5.74 -19.66
C SER A 268 1.31 -4.43 -20.01
N VAL A 269 1.61 -3.60 -19.00
CA VAL A 269 2.33 -2.33 -19.13
C VAL A 269 3.80 -2.40 -18.71
N TYR A 270 4.37 -3.61 -18.67
CA TYR A 270 5.79 -3.83 -18.32
C TYR A 270 6.76 -3.12 -19.28
N GLU A 271 6.53 -3.17 -20.60
CA GLU A 271 7.40 -2.49 -21.57
C GLU A 271 7.41 -0.95 -21.39
N PRO A 272 6.25 -0.26 -21.25
CA PRO A 272 6.20 1.14 -20.85
C PRO A 272 6.91 1.43 -19.52
N ASN A 273 6.88 0.50 -18.55
CA ASN A 273 7.61 0.65 -17.29
C ASN A 273 9.13 0.68 -17.53
N ARG A 274 9.65 -0.25 -18.34
CA ARG A 274 11.08 -0.32 -18.66
C ARG A 274 11.57 0.93 -19.39
N GLU A 275 10.77 1.42 -20.32
CA GLU A 275 11.01 2.68 -21.00
C GLU A 275 11.09 3.86 -20.01
N LEU A 276 10.17 3.91 -19.04
CA LEU A 276 10.18 4.91 -17.98
C LEU A 276 11.39 4.78 -17.04
N GLN A 277 11.77 3.56 -16.64
CA GLN A 277 12.95 3.35 -15.80
C GLN A 277 14.21 3.85 -16.49
N PHE A 278 14.32 3.64 -17.81
CA PHE A 278 15.38 4.22 -18.60
C PHE A 278 15.34 5.75 -18.56
N LEU A 279 14.18 6.37 -18.78
CA LEU A 279 14.03 7.83 -18.72
C LEU A 279 14.37 8.41 -17.32
N LEU A 280 13.96 7.74 -16.25
CA LEU A 280 14.30 8.09 -14.86
C LEU A 280 15.80 8.04 -14.63
N SER A 281 16.48 6.98 -15.10
CA SER A 281 17.93 6.84 -14.96
C SER A 281 18.71 7.97 -15.66
N LEU A 282 18.23 8.43 -16.83
CA LEU A 282 18.80 9.58 -17.54
C LEU A 282 18.52 10.89 -16.80
N ALA A 283 17.34 11.07 -16.23
CA ALA A 283 17.01 12.26 -15.45
C ALA A 283 17.82 12.36 -14.15
N GLU A 284 18.06 11.23 -13.48
CA GLU A 284 18.93 11.15 -12.30
C GLU A 284 20.40 11.40 -12.64
N THR A 285 20.84 10.98 -13.82
CA THR A 285 22.18 11.29 -14.34
C THR A 285 22.41 12.80 -14.37
N LEU A 286 21.46 13.56 -14.92
CA LEU A 286 21.56 15.03 -14.99
C LEU A 286 21.67 15.69 -13.61
N LYS A 287 21.30 14.99 -12.54
CA LYS A 287 21.40 15.47 -11.16
C LYS A 287 22.70 15.04 -10.46
N ASN A 288 23.14 13.80 -10.70
CA ASN A 288 24.19 13.15 -9.90
C ASN A 288 25.49 12.89 -10.67
N GLY A 289 25.51 13.04 -12.00
CA GLY A 289 26.69 12.88 -12.87
C GLY A 289 27.18 11.44 -13.06
N VAL A 290 26.50 10.43 -12.50
CA VAL A 290 26.88 9.01 -12.61
C VAL A 290 25.85 8.25 -13.43
N ILE A 291 26.27 7.73 -14.59
CA ILE A 291 25.40 6.96 -15.48
C ILE A 291 25.60 5.47 -15.25
N LYS A 292 24.50 4.76 -15.02
CA LYS A 292 24.43 3.31 -15.21
C LYS A 292 23.68 3.04 -16.51
N TRP A 293 24.42 2.86 -17.61
CA TRP A 293 23.81 2.51 -18.89
C TRP A 293 23.19 1.11 -18.82
N PRO A 294 21.97 0.91 -19.36
CA PRO A 294 21.39 -0.42 -19.45
C PRO A 294 22.27 -1.34 -20.30
N LYS A 295 22.17 -2.65 -20.07
CA LYS A 295 22.70 -3.62 -21.05
C LYS A 295 21.89 -3.49 -22.33
N ALA A 296 22.54 -3.28 -23.47
CA ALA A 296 21.87 -3.28 -24.76
C ALA A 296 21.16 -4.62 -24.98
N LEU A 297 19.88 -4.56 -25.34
CA LEU A 297 19.04 -5.75 -25.52
C LEU A 297 18.95 -6.16 -26.98
N GLY A 298 19.24 -5.26 -27.91
CA GLY A 298 19.24 -5.53 -29.35
C GLY A 298 20.54 -6.15 -29.84
N ARG A 299 20.42 -6.92 -30.94
CA ARG A 299 21.58 -7.42 -31.70
C ARG A 299 22.29 -6.35 -32.53
N LYS A 300 21.62 -5.22 -32.79
CA LYS A 300 22.12 -4.08 -33.59
C LYS A 300 22.42 -2.89 -32.69
N SER A 301 23.46 -2.13 -33.01
CA SER A 301 23.82 -0.93 -32.26
C SER A 301 22.80 0.20 -32.48
N ALA A 302 22.63 1.10 -31.50
CA ALA A 302 21.75 2.27 -31.66
C ALA A 302 22.13 3.13 -32.89
N VAL A 303 23.42 3.21 -33.21
CA VAL A 303 23.95 3.95 -34.37
C VAL A 303 23.45 3.34 -35.68
N GLU A 304 23.54 2.02 -35.84
CA GLU A 304 23.05 1.32 -37.04
C GLU A 304 21.55 1.53 -37.26
N LEU A 305 20.76 1.55 -36.18
CA LEU A 305 19.32 1.79 -36.26
C LEU A 305 18.99 3.23 -36.66
N VAL A 306 19.73 4.21 -36.14
CA VAL A 306 19.58 5.61 -36.54
C VAL A 306 20.02 5.83 -37.99
N GLU A 307 21.11 5.21 -38.44
CA GLU A 307 21.53 5.25 -39.84
C GLU A 307 20.48 4.63 -40.77
N LYS A 308 19.91 3.48 -40.38
CA LYS A 308 18.80 2.86 -41.11
C LYS A 308 17.59 3.80 -41.18
N LEU A 309 17.17 4.39 -40.05
CA LEU A 309 16.05 5.33 -40.00
C LEU A 309 16.26 6.54 -40.93
N LEU A 310 17.46 7.13 -40.92
CA LEU A 310 17.80 8.27 -41.78
C LEU A 310 17.78 7.87 -43.27
N LYS A 311 18.27 6.67 -43.59
CA LYS A 311 18.24 6.14 -44.96
C LYS A 311 16.82 5.87 -45.43
N ASP A 312 16.00 5.21 -44.62
CA ASP A 312 14.61 4.89 -44.96
C ASP A 312 13.81 6.17 -45.21
N LEU A 313 14.04 7.23 -44.42
CA LEU A 313 13.42 8.55 -44.63
C LEU A 313 13.88 9.21 -45.94
N LYS A 314 15.17 9.08 -46.27
CA LYS A 314 15.71 9.60 -47.53
C LYS A 314 15.14 8.86 -48.73
N ASP A 315 15.06 7.53 -48.67
CA ASP A 315 14.50 6.69 -49.72
C ASP A 315 13.00 6.98 -49.94
N VAL A 316 12.25 7.30 -48.87
CA VAL A 316 10.84 7.76 -48.97
C VAL A 316 10.73 9.13 -49.65
N VAL A 317 11.62 10.08 -49.31
CA VAL A 317 11.63 11.42 -49.91
C VAL A 317 12.06 11.38 -51.38
N ASP A 318 13.01 10.50 -51.72
CA ASP A 318 13.50 10.29 -53.09
C ASP A 318 12.55 9.41 -53.94
N GLY A 319 11.44 8.92 -53.36
CA GLY A 319 10.41 8.14 -54.06
C GLY A 319 10.84 6.73 -54.46
N LEU A 320 11.82 6.16 -53.74
CA LEU A 320 12.48 4.89 -54.06
C LEU A 320 11.84 3.63 -53.43
N THR A 321 10.68 3.73 -52.78
CA THR A 321 10.07 2.57 -52.12
C THR A 321 9.49 1.55 -53.11
N SER A 322 10.19 0.43 -53.32
CA SER A 322 9.59 -0.87 -53.56
C SER A 322 9.17 -1.47 -52.23
N GLN A 323 7.89 -1.80 -52.06
CA GLN A 323 7.42 -2.66 -50.97
C GLN A 323 8.13 -4.01 -51.07
N ASN A 324 9.15 -4.23 -50.24
CA ASN A 324 9.62 -5.57 -49.94
C ASN A 324 9.25 -5.84 -48.48
N GLU A 325 8.10 -6.51 -48.31
CA GLU A 325 7.80 -7.33 -47.15
C GLU A 325 8.80 -8.50 -47.15
N ASP A 326 9.99 -8.31 -46.59
CA ASP A 326 10.75 -9.43 -46.01
C ASP A 326 11.88 -8.88 -45.13
N ASP A 327 11.62 -8.86 -43.83
CA ASP A 327 12.67 -8.97 -42.83
C ASP A 327 12.02 -9.70 -41.64
N THR A 328 12.06 -11.03 -41.75
CA THR A 328 11.88 -12.01 -40.68
C THR A 328 12.01 -11.40 -39.28
N GLU A 329 10.87 -11.27 -38.62
CA GLU A 329 10.76 -10.94 -37.20
C GLU A 329 11.69 -11.85 -36.40
N ASP A 330 12.61 -11.22 -35.68
CA ASP A 330 13.46 -11.89 -34.72
C ASP A 330 12.53 -12.50 -33.65
N ASN A 331 12.38 -13.82 -33.67
CA ASN A 331 11.45 -14.67 -32.89
C ASN A 331 11.61 -14.59 -31.35
N THR A 332 12.23 -13.54 -30.82
CA THR A 332 12.28 -13.22 -29.38
C THR A 332 11.34 -12.08 -29.00
N ALA A 333 10.95 -11.20 -29.94
CA ALA A 333 9.90 -10.19 -29.70
C ALA A 333 8.49 -10.82 -29.70
N ALA A 334 8.27 -11.85 -30.52
CA ALA A 334 6.98 -12.53 -30.65
C ALA A 334 6.51 -13.28 -29.39
N VAL A 335 7.42 -13.64 -28.47
CA VAL A 335 7.05 -14.31 -27.22
C VAL A 335 6.49 -13.33 -26.18
N ILE A 336 6.89 -12.05 -26.24
CA ILE A 336 6.39 -10.99 -25.34
C ILE A 336 5.15 -10.30 -25.94
N ASP A 337 5.05 -10.24 -27.27
CA ASP A 337 3.88 -9.70 -27.99
C ASP A 337 2.63 -10.62 -27.89
N SER A 338 2.79 -11.82 -27.32
CA SER A 338 1.69 -12.76 -27.06
C SER A 338 0.82 -12.37 -25.86
N MET A 339 1.25 -11.44 -25.01
CA MET A 339 0.33 -10.79 -24.06
C MET A 339 -0.35 -9.66 -24.82
N LYS A 340 -1.68 -9.75 -25.01
CA LYS A 340 -2.47 -8.63 -25.52
C LYS A 340 -2.29 -7.43 -24.60
N THR A 341 -1.35 -6.55 -24.90
CA THR A 341 -1.15 -5.32 -24.15
C THR A 341 -2.32 -4.39 -24.45
N LEU A 342 -3.10 -4.03 -23.43
CA LEU A 342 -4.21 -3.08 -23.59
C LEU A 342 -3.69 -1.65 -23.84
N PHE A 343 -2.45 -1.39 -23.41
CA PHE A 343 -1.66 -0.24 -23.79
C PHE A 343 -1.01 -0.48 -25.17
N SER A 344 -1.80 -0.32 -26.23
CA SER A 344 -1.29 -0.43 -27.60
C SER A 344 -0.37 0.76 -27.94
N GLN A 345 0.74 0.49 -28.62
CA GLN A 345 1.64 1.54 -29.10
C GLN A 345 0.91 2.46 -30.10
N ARG A 346 1.14 3.77 -29.99
CA ARG A 346 0.63 4.75 -30.95
C ARG A 346 1.22 4.48 -32.33
N GLY A 347 0.37 4.45 -33.35
CA GLY A 347 0.79 4.28 -34.75
C GLY A 347 1.21 5.57 -35.44
N ASP A 348 0.93 6.73 -34.84
CA ASP A 348 1.18 8.07 -35.38
C ASP A 348 2.42 8.72 -34.74
N LEU A 349 3.53 7.98 -34.67
CA LEU A 349 4.79 8.48 -34.12
C LEU A 349 5.44 9.49 -35.06
N ASP A 350 5.85 10.63 -34.51
CA ASP A 350 6.67 11.60 -35.23
C ASP A 350 8.15 11.15 -35.33
N PHE A 351 8.95 11.91 -36.08
CA PHE A 351 10.36 11.58 -36.26
C PHE A 351 11.15 11.50 -34.95
N LEU A 352 10.86 12.38 -33.98
CA LEU A 352 11.56 12.41 -32.70
C LEU A 352 11.17 11.20 -31.85
N GLU A 353 9.89 10.80 -31.89
CA GLU A 353 9.40 9.62 -31.19
C GLU A 353 9.98 8.33 -31.79
N LEU A 354 10.08 8.25 -33.13
CA LEU A 354 10.78 7.14 -33.81
C LEU A 354 12.27 7.10 -33.45
N LEU A 355 12.93 8.26 -33.36
CA LEU A 355 14.32 8.36 -32.94
C LEU A 355 14.49 7.83 -31.52
N TRP A 356 13.61 8.20 -30.59
CA TRP A 356 13.60 7.69 -29.23
C TRP A 356 13.46 6.17 -29.18
N CYS A 357 12.46 5.60 -29.88
CA CYS A 357 12.22 4.15 -29.92
C CYS A 357 13.43 3.35 -30.42
N ASN A 358 14.21 3.90 -31.34
CA ASN A 358 15.43 3.26 -31.84
C ASN A 358 16.61 3.37 -30.85
N ILE A 359 16.70 4.47 -30.09
CA ILE A 359 17.80 4.74 -29.17
C ILE A 359 17.62 4.04 -27.83
N TRP A 360 16.46 4.18 -27.16
CA TRP A 360 16.32 3.80 -25.74
C TRP A 360 16.56 2.30 -25.47
N ARG A 361 16.27 1.44 -26.44
CA ARG A 361 16.44 -0.03 -26.32
C ARG A 361 17.90 -0.49 -26.50
N ASN A 362 18.73 0.32 -27.16
CA ASN A 362 19.99 -0.14 -27.75
C ASN A 362 21.19 0.71 -27.38
N VAL A 363 20.99 1.89 -26.79
CA VAL A 363 22.10 2.75 -26.39
C VAL A 363 22.83 2.17 -25.18
N ALA A 364 24.13 1.94 -25.32
CA ALA A 364 24.97 1.35 -24.28
C ALA A 364 25.99 2.33 -23.69
N SER A 365 26.17 3.52 -24.29
CA SER A 365 27.15 4.51 -23.83
C SER A 365 26.81 5.94 -24.24
N HIS A 366 27.42 6.91 -23.53
CA HIS A 366 27.33 8.35 -23.87
C HIS A 366 27.93 8.63 -25.26
N GLU A 367 29.04 7.98 -25.61
CA GLU A 367 29.67 8.15 -26.93
C GLU A 367 28.76 7.70 -28.07
N GLU A 368 28.02 6.60 -27.89
CA GLU A 368 27.02 6.15 -28.87
C GLU A 368 25.89 7.17 -29.03
N LEU A 369 25.39 7.73 -27.91
CA LEU A 369 24.37 8.77 -27.96
C LEU A 369 24.87 10.01 -28.73
N VAL A 370 26.09 10.46 -28.45
CA VAL A 370 26.72 11.58 -29.17
C VAL A 370 26.82 11.28 -30.66
N LYS A 371 27.22 10.06 -31.05
CA LYS A 371 27.29 9.63 -32.46
C LYS A 371 25.90 9.66 -33.12
N CYS A 372 24.88 9.09 -32.47
CA CYS A 372 23.50 9.11 -32.97
C CYS A 372 22.99 10.54 -33.22
N LEU A 373 23.13 11.43 -32.22
CA LEU A 373 22.69 12.82 -32.35
C LEU A 373 23.51 13.61 -33.37
N SER A 374 24.82 13.34 -33.48
CA SER A 374 25.68 13.94 -34.50
C SER A 374 25.23 13.59 -35.92
N LEU A 375 24.80 12.34 -36.15
CA LEU A 375 24.27 11.90 -37.45
C LEU A 375 22.99 12.66 -37.80
N VAL A 376 22.05 12.76 -36.85
CA VAL A 376 20.78 13.49 -37.04
C VAL A 376 21.03 14.98 -37.29
N ILE A 377 21.87 15.63 -36.47
CA ILE A 377 22.23 17.06 -36.64
C ILE A 377 22.89 17.31 -38.01
N ARG A 378 23.79 16.42 -38.44
CA ARG A 378 24.44 16.52 -39.75
C ARG A 378 23.44 16.40 -40.89
N ALA A 379 22.51 15.45 -40.82
CA ALA A 379 21.45 15.27 -41.81
C ALA A 379 20.53 16.52 -41.88
N LEU A 380 20.24 17.14 -40.73
CA LEU A 380 19.48 18.39 -40.67
C LEU A 380 20.24 19.60 -41.26
N GLN A 381 21.55 19.70 -41.03
CA GLN A 381 22.39 20.78 -41.57
C GLN A 381 22.51 20.72 -43.08
N HIS A 382 22.57 19.52 -43.65
CA HIS A 382 22.59 19.32 -45.10
C HIS A 382 21.20 19.45 -45.76
N GLY A 383 20.14 19.65 -44.97
CA GLY A 383 18.77 19.76 -45.47
C GLY A 383 18.22 18.45 -46.04
N GLU A 384 18.81 17.31 -45.67
CA GLU A 384 18.42 15.98 -46.16
C GLU A 384 17.15 15.44 -45.49
N LEU A 385 16.68 16.10 -44.42
CA LEU A 385 15.51 15.70 -43.65
C LEU A 385 14.40 16.74 -43.77
N GLN A 386 13.28 16.36 -44.38
CA GLN A 386 12.00 17.06 -44.29
C GLN A 386 11.00 16.18 -43.54
N THR A 387 11.15 16.11 -42.22
CA THR A 387 10.37 15.19 -41.40
C THR A 387 9.17 15.86 -40.74
N TRP A 388 8.09 15.11 -40.55
CA TRP A 388 6.96 15.65 -39.82
C TRP A 388 7.24 15.58 -38.31
N ILE A 389 6.93 16.68 -37.59
CA ILE A 389 7.04 16.80 -36.14
C ILE A 389 5.75 17.40 -35.61
N HIS A 390 5.31 16.94 -34.45
CA HIS A 390 4.16 17.55 -33.78
C HIS A 390 4.42 19.01 -33.37
N GLN A 391 3.39 19.86 -33.56
CA GLN A 391 3.49 21.30 -33.34
C GLN A 391 3.79 21.70 -31.88
N GLU A 392 3.31 20.92 -30.91
CA GLU A 392 3.42 21.21 -29.46
C GLU A 392 4.81 20.93 -28.85
N SER A 393 5.70 20.24 -29.57
CA SER A 393 7.02 19.88 -29.05
C SER A 393 7.93 21.10 -28.94
N ASN A 394 8.55 21.27 -27.76
CA ASN A 394 9.42 22.39 -27.40
C ASN A 394 10.88 21.98 -27.13
N SER A 395 11.21 20.71 -27.37
CA SER A 395 12.57 20.17 -27.22
C SER A 395 13.57 20.94 -28.08
N LEU A 396 14.84 20.94 -27.67
CA LEU A 396 15.93 21.55 -28.41
C LEU A 396 16.01 21.00 -29.83
N LEU A 397 15.89 19.68 -30.00
CA LEU A 397 15.93 19.05 -31.32
C LEU A 397 14.72 19.44 -32.19
N SER A 398 13.52 19.59 -31.62
CA SER A 398 12.36 20.09 -32.37
C SER A 398 12.57 21.52 -32.89
N LYS A 399 13.22 22.39 -32.11
CA LYS A 399 13.56 23.76 -32.52
C LYS A 399 14.59 23.75 -33.64
N LEU A 400 15.60 22.89 -33.56
CA LEU A 400 16.62 22.73 -34.60
C LEU A 400 16.02 22.24 -35.92
N ILE A 401 15.06 21.31 -35.88
CA ILE A 401 14.40 20.83 -37.10
C ILE A 401 13.54 21.94 -37.72
N LYS A 402 12.77 22.69 -36.91
CA LYS A 402 12.02 23.87 -37.38
C LYS A 402 12.95 24.92 -38.01
N GLN A 403 14.13 25.15 -37.43
CA GLN A 403 15.15 26.05 -37.96
C GLN A 403 15.78 25.56 -39.28
N SER A 404 16.01 24.24 -39.40
CA SER A 404 16.52 23.62 -40.63
C SER A 404 15.59 23.88 -41.82
N TYR A 405 14.26 23.84 -41.63
CA TYR A 405 13.29 24.19 -42.68
C TYR A 405 13.40 25.62 -43.18
N HIS A 406 13.96 26.52 -42.37
CA HIS A 406 14.20 27.91 -42.74
C HIS A 406 15.63 28.16 -43.25
N GLY A 407 16.44 27.11 -43.41
CA GLY A 407 17.79 27.17 -44.00
C GLY A 407 18.86 27.83 -43.12
N LYS A 408 18.58 28.06 -41.83
CA LYS A 408 19.52 28.61 -40.86
C LYS A 408 19.42 27.83 -39.55
N MET A 409 20.35 26.90 -39.35
CA MET A 409 20.45 26.10 -38.13
C MET A 409 21.59 26.62 -37.26
N GLU A 410 21.33 26.79 -35.95
CA GLU A 410 22.37 27.12 -34.99
C GLU A 410 23.33 25.95 -34.77
N THR A 411 24.62 26.24 -34.58
CA THR A 411 25.61 25.22 -34.25
C THR A 411 25.43 24.81 -32.80
N VAL A 412 25.05 23.55 -32.57
CA VAL A 412 24.89 23.00 -31.23
C VAL A 412 26.13 22.19 -30.85
N SER A 413 26.70 22.50 -29.69
CA SER A 413 27.74 21.66 -29.08
C SER A 413 27.09 20.47 -28.38
N LEU A 414 27.62 19.28 -28.65
CA LEU A 414 27.23 18.01 -28.00
C LEU A 414 28.16 17.67 -26.83
N ASP A 415 28.77 18.69 -26.21
CA ASP A 415 29.68 18.50 -25.08
C ASP A 415 28.90 18.36 -23.76
N GLY A 416 29.47 17.61 -22.80
CA GLY A 416 28.89 17.43 -21.46
C GLY A 416 27.55 16.70 -21.47
N ASP A 417 26.57 17.26 -20.75
CA ASP A 417 25.26 16.64 -20.49
C ASP A 417 24.19 16.98 -21.55
N SER A 418 24.48 17.91 -22.46
CA SER A 418 23.58 18.35 -23.54
C SER A 418 22.96 17.19 -24.36
N PRO A 419 23.71 16.15 -24.78
CA PRO A 419 23.16 14.97 -25.44
C PRO A 419 22.11 14.22 -24.61
N VAL A 420 22.33 14.13 -23.30
CA VAL A 420 21.42 13.45 -22.36
C VAL A 420 20.18 14.29 -22.14
N GLU A 421 20.32 15.61 -21.98
CA GLU A 421 19.18 16.54 -21.89
C GLU A 421 18.27 16.44 -23.13
N MET A 422 18.84 16.47 -24.33
CA MET A 422 18.07 16.29 -25.57
C MET A 422 17.29 14.97 -25.59
N LEU A 423 17.93 13.87 -25.17
CA LEU A 423 17.30 12.55 -25.17
C LEU A 423 16.15 12.48 -24.15
N VAL A 424 16.33 13.07 -22.96
CA VAL A 424 15.29 13.12 -21.93
C VAL A 424 14.12 13.98 -22.38
N GLU A 425 14.35 15.12 -23.03
CA GLU A 425 13.28 15.95 -23.59
C GLU A 425 12.41 15.17 -24.59
N ILE A 426 13.04 14.42 -25.50
CA ILE A 426 12.33 13.60 -26.48
C ILE A 426 11.53 12.49 -25.77
N GLY A 427 12.13 11.79 -24.82
CA GLY A 427 11.45 10.74 -24.06
C GLY A 427 10.26 11.26 -23.26
N VAL A 428 10.40 12.43 -22.62
CA VAL A 428 9.31 13.11 -21.90
C VAL A 428 8.15 13.45 -22.83
N ASP A 429 8.43 14.05 -24.00
CA ASP A 429 7.40 14.42 -24.97
C ASP A 429 6.65 13.18 -25.49
N LYS A 430 7.39 12.13 -25.86
CA LYS A 430 6.83 10.85 -26.32
C LYS A 430 5.94 10.22 -25.26
N MET A 431 6.46 10.03 -24.05
CA MET A 431 5.73 9.37 -22.98
C MET A 431 4.47 10.16 -22.58
N LYS A 432 4.55 11.50 -22.46
CA LYS A 432 3.37 12.34 -22.20
C LYS A 432 2.26 12.10 -23.22
N ARG A 433 2.61 12.05 -24.51
CA ARG A 433 1.64 11.81 -25.59
C ARG A 433 1.04 10.42 -25.51
N ASP A 434 1.82 9.40 -25.17
CA ASP A 434 1.31 8.04 -25.01
C ASP A 434 0.32 7.92 -23.86
N TYR A 435 0.65 8.49 -22.68
CA TYR A 435 -0.29 8.52 -21.56
C TYR A 435 -1.55 9.33 -21.88
N ILE A 436 -1.44 10.45 -22.59
CA ILE A 436 -2.62 11.20 -23.07
C ILE A 436 -3.45 10.33 -24.00
N SER A 437 -2.82 9.71 -24.99
CA SER A 437 -3.50 8.85 -25.97
C SER A 437 -4.23 7.70 -25.28
N TYR A 438 -3.65 7.12 -24.23
CA TYR A 438 -4.31 6.08 -23.45
C TYR A 438 -5.46 6.63 -22.61
N PHE A 439 -5.21 7.56 -21.69
CA PHE A 439 -6.25 8.00 -20.75
C PHE A 439 -7.38 8.79 -21.42
N VAL A 440 -7.05 9.61 -22.43
CA VAL A 440 -8.06 10.36 -23.19
C VAL A 440 -8.70 9.48 -24.26
N GLY A 441 -7.93 8.65 -24.97
CA GLY A 441 -8.47 7.77 -26.01
C GLY A 441 -9.35 6.65 -25.48
N LYS A 442 -9.13 6.20 -24.23
CA LYS A 442 -10.01 5.28 -23.51
C LYS A 442 -11.10 6.00 -22.71
N GLU A 443 -11.19 7.32 -22.80
CA GLU A 443 -12.19 8.15 -22.08
C GLU A 443 -12.13 8.03 -20.54
N PHE A 444 -10.99 7.63 -19.97
CA PHE A 444 -10.78 7.59 -18.52
C PHE A 444 -10.54 8.97 -17.91
N ALA A 445 -9.99 9.90 -18.70
CA ALA A 445 -9.80 11.29 -18.30
C ALA A 445 -9.93 12.23 -19.50
N ILE A 446 -10.26 13.50 -19.24
CA ILE A 446 -10.15 14.57 -20.23
C ILE A 446 -8.79 15.26 -20.13
N ARG A 447 -8.33 15.89 -21.21
CA ARG A 447 -7.01 16.57 -21.28
C ARG A 447 -6.77 17.50 -20.09
N THR A 448 -7.76 18.28 -19.69
CA THR A 448 -7.65 19.25 -18.58
C THR A 448 -7.40 18.59 -17.22
N HIS A 449 -7.85 17.35 -17.00
CA HIS A 449 -7.56 16.63 -15.78
C HIS A 449 -6.06 16.32 -15.65
N LEU A 450 -5.38 16.14 -16.80
CA LEU A 450 -3.97 15.76 -16.90
C LEU A 450 -3.00 16.94 -16.96
N ASP A 451 -3.47 18.19 -17.04
CA ASP A 451 -2.64 19.40 -17.20
C ASP A 451 -1.48 19.48 -16.19
N TYR A 452 -1.74 19.08 -14.94
CA TYR A 452 -0.72 19.00 -13.89
C TYR A 452 0.48 18.11 -14.31
N PHE A 453 0.21 16.93 -14.87
CA PHE A 453 1.23 15.99 -15.30
C PHE A 453 1.88 16.40 -16.62
N MET A 454 1.15 17.14 -17.47
CA MET A 454 1.64 17.58 -18.78
C MET A 454 2.45 18.88 -18.74
N SER A 455 2.40 19.63 -17.64
CA SER A 455 3.06 20.93 -17.50
C SER A 455 4.56 20.86 -17.81
N THR A 456 5.03 21.79 -18.64
CA THR A 456 6.44 22.01 -18.98
C THR A 456 7.06 23.18 -18.21
N SER A 457 6.30 23.79 -17.28
CA SER A 457 6.75 24.92 -16.46
C SER A 457 7.75 24.53 -15.36
N VAL A 458 7.87 23.24 -15.09
CA VAL A 458 8.77 22.66 -14.08
C VAL A 458 10.02 22.08 -14.74
N ASN A 459 11.07 21.88 -13.94
CA ASN A 459 12.33 21.30 -14.42
C ASN A 459 12.11 19.88 -15.01
N LEU A 460 13.06 19.44 -15.83
CA LEU A 460 12.94 18.20 -16.58
C LEU A 460 12.81 16.97 -15.66
N GLN A 461 13.53 16.97 -14.54
CA GLN A 461 13.48 15.89 -13.55
C GLN A 461 12.08 15.75 -12.95
N GLU A 462 11.45 16.85 -12.54
CA GLU A 462 10.09 16.87 -12.01
C GLU A 462 9.08 16.44 -13.09
N GLN A 463 9.30 16.79 -14.36
CA GLN A 463 8.46 16.29 -15.46
C GLN A 463 8.52 14.76 -15.55
N VAL A 464 9.70 14.15 -15.41
CA VAL A 464 9.86 12.68 -15.41
C VAL A 464 9.19 12.04 -14.18
N HIS A 465 9.32 12.63 -12.99
CA HIS A 465 8.61 12.13 -11.79
C HIS A 465 7.08 12.23 -11.92
N ARG A 466 6.56 13.25 -12.61
CA ARG A 466 5.12 13.35 -12.92
C ARG A 466 4.67 12.27 -13.91
N ILE A 467 5.51 11.92 -14.88
CA ILE A 467 5.26 10.77 -15.76
C ILE A 467 5.27 9.46 -14.96
N GLN A 468 6.17 9.32 -13.98
CA GLN A 468 6.18 8.16 -13.09
C GLN A 468 4.87 8.01 -12.31
N LYS A 469 4.29 9.11 -11.82
CA LYS A 469 2.95 9.10 -11.21
C LYS A 469 1.85 8.67 -12.19
N LEU A 470 1.91 9.14 -13.45
CA LEU A 470 0.97 8.69 -14.49
C LEU A 470 1.12 7.19 -14.79
N HIS A 471 2.35 6.68 -14.80
CA HIS A 471 2.61 5.27 -15.03
C HIS A 471 2.07 4.40 -13.91
N HIS A 472 2.28 4.78 -12.65
CA HIS A 472 1.72 4.03 -11.53
C HIS A 472 0.18 4.05 -11.55
N MET A 473 -0.43 5.18 -11.92
CA MET A 473 -1.87 5.25 -12.17
C MET A 473 -2.31 4.33 -13.32
N LEU A 474 -1.54 4.26 -14.41
CA LEU A 474 -1.80 3.34 -15.53
C LEU A 474 -1.78 1.89 -15.06
N GLU A 475 -0.76 1.48 -14.30
CA GLU A 475 -0.67 0.13 -13.75
C GLU A 475 -1.89 -0.19 -12.88
N ILE A 476 -2.32 0.74 -12.03
CA ILE A 476 -3.51 0.54 -11.18
C ILE A 476 -4.76 0.28 -12.04
N VAL A 477 -4.99 1.12 -13.05
CA VAL A 477 -6.18 1.04 -13.93
C VAL A 477 -6.13 -0.20 -14.82
N ASP A 478 -4.97 -0.51 -15.39
CA ASP A 478 -4.75 -1.64 -16.30
C ASP A 478 -4.92 -2.98 -15.57
N ASN A 479 -4.34 -3.12 -14.37
CA ASN A 479 -4.53 -4.33 -13.55
C ASN A 479 -6.01 -4.50 -13.15
N CYS A 480 -6.73 -3.42 -12.85
CA CYS A 480 -8.17 -3.51 -12.55
C CYS A 480 -9.01 -3.92 -13.78
N LEU A 481 -8.60 -3.50 -14.97
CA LEU A 481 -9.25 -3.85 -16.22
C LEU A 481 -8.99 -5.33 -16.60
N ASP A 482 -7.76 -5.80 -16.45
CA ASP A 482 -7.38 -7.17 -16.82
C ASP A 482 -7.82 -8.22 -15.79
N LEU A 483 -7.59 -7.96 -14.50
CA LEU A 483 -7.75 -8.95 -13.43
C LEU A 483 -9.17 -8.97 -12.89
N ILE A 484 -9.72 -7.79 -12.62
CA ILE A 484 -11.04 -7.62 -11.97
C ILE A 484 -12.14 -7.42 -13.03
N LYS A 485 -11.77 -7.01 -14.25
CA LYS A 485 -12.71 -6.67 -15.34
C LYS A 485 -13.74 -5.64 -14.91
N LEU A 486 -13.28 -4.61 -14.20
CA LEU A 486 -14.16 -3.53 -13.74
C LEU A 486 -14.83 -2.83 -14.93
N GLU A 487 -16.09 -2.44 -14.73
CA GLU A 487 -16.84 -1.64 -15.69
C GLU A 487 -16.18 -0.27 -15.90
N HIS A 488 -16.38 0.30 -17.09
CA HIS A 488 -15.75 1.55 -17.53
C HIS A 488 -16.01 2.73 -16.58
N GLU A 489 -17.22 2.86 -16.03
CA GLU A 489 -17.58 3.91 -15.07
C GLU A 489 -16.72 3.86 -13.79
N ASN A 490 -16.45 2.65 -13.28
CA ASN A 490 -15.60 2.45 -12.10
C ASN A 490 -14.14 2.80 -12.39
N LEU A 491 -13.66 2.51 -13.60
CA LEU A 491 -12.31 2.86 -14.05
C LEU A 491 -12.13 4.38 -14.20
N ILE A 492 -13.15 5.11 -14.67
CA ILE A 492 -13.14 6.58 -14.68
C ILE A 492 -13.01 7.11 -13.25
N PHE A 493 -13.84 6.62 -12.32
CA PHE A 493 -13.79 7.08 -10.92
C PHE A 493 -12.45 6.75 -10.25
N LEU A 494 -11.91 5.55 -10.47
CA LEU A 494 -10.60 5.15 -9.99
C LEU A 494 -9.51 6.09 -10.53
N THR A 495 -9.52 6.35 -11.84
CA THR A 495 -8.58 7.27 -12.50
C THR A 495 -8.66 8.67 -11.88
N GLN A 496 -9.86 9.20 -11.65
CA GLN A 496 -10.04 10.51 -11.02
C GLN A 496 -9.51 10.54 -9.58
N THR A 497 -9.72 9.46 -8.82
CA THR A 497 -9.20 9.33 -7.44
C THR A 497 -7.67 9.35 -7.44
N CYS A 498 -7.03 8.59 -8.33
CA CYS A 498 -5.58 8.61 -8.52
C CYS A 498 -5.05 10.00 -8.93
N ILE A 499 -5.72 10.67 -9.89
CA ILE A 499 -5.35 12.02 -10.34
C ILE A 499 -5.37 13.01 -9.18
N ASN A 500 -6.43 13.01 -8.37
CA ASN A 500 -6.58 13.92 -7.24
C ASN A 500 -5.51 13.66 -6.17
N TYR A 501 -5.24 12.39 -5.86
CA TYR A 501 -4.19 12.02 -4.93
C TYR A 501 -2.81 12.50 -5.38
N TYR A 502 -2.40 12.19 -6.63
CA TYR A 502 -1.05 12.47 -7.12
C TYR A 502 -0.76 13.94 -7.44
N LYS A 503 -1.80 14.77 -7.54
CA LYS A 503 -1.66 16.23 -7.60
C LYS A 503 -1.15 16.83 -6.29
N GLU A 504 -1.54 16.24 -5.16
CA GLU A 504 -1.26 16.78 -3.83
C GLU A 504 -0.18 15.99 -3.07
N ASN A 505 0.03 14.73 -3.43
CA ASN A 505 0.90 13.81 -2.71
C ASN A 505 2.10 13.36 -3.55
N PRO A 506 3.24 13.01 -2.92
CA PRO A 506 4.36 12.35 -3.62
C PRO A 506 3.94 10.96 -4.12
N LEU A 507 4.79 10.34 -4.94
CA LEU A 507 4.59 8.94 -5.32
C LEU A 507 4.67 8.07 -4.06
N ASN A 508 3.64 7.25 -3.84
CA ASN A 508 3.59 6.33 -2.70
C ASN A 508 2.89 5.04 -3.12
N GLU A 509 3.68 4.02 -3.45
CA GLU A 509 3.18 2.70 -3.87
C GLU A 509 2.49 1.93 -2.73
N LYS A 510 2.69 2.34 -1.48
CA LYS A 510 2.00 1.77 -0.31
C LYS A 510 0.62 2.38 -0.08
N HIS A 511 0.27 3.44 -0.79
CA HIS A 511 -1.05 4.02 -0.66
C HIS A 511 -2.12 3.06 -1.19
N ALA A 512 -3.15 2.84 -0.39
CA ALA A 512 -4.26 1.96 -0.73
C ALA A 512 -5.44 2.81 -1.24
N PHE A 513 -5.75 2.69 -2.53
CA PHE A 513 -6.89 3.35 -3.15
C PHE A 513 -8.17 2.59 -2.85
N GLN A 514 -9.21 3.31 -2.43
CA GLN A 514 -10.49 2.72 -2.07
C GLN A 514 -11.56 3.09 -3.10
N LEU A 515 -12.22 2.08 -3.65
CA LEU A 515 -13.23 2.20 -4.70
C LEU A 515 -14.54 1.52 -4.24
N PRO A 516 -15.60 2.29 -3.94
CA PRO A 516 -16.91 1.72 -3.69
C PRO A 516 -17.46 1.07 -4.96
N VAL A 517 -17.79 -0.22 -4.90
CA VAL A 517 -18.30 -0.98 -6.05
C VAL A 517 -19.62 -1.64 -5.70
N ARG A 518 -20.45 -1.92 -6.72
CA ARG A 518 -21.64 -2.75 -6.52
C ARG A 518 -21.23 -4.20 -6.32
N THR A 519 -21.76 -4.83 -5.28
CA THR A 519 -21.47 -6.24 -4.93
C THR A 519 -21.71 -7.22 -6.10
N CYS A 520 -22.66 -6.92 -7.00
CA CYS A 520 -22.92 -7.74 -8.18
C CYS A 520 -21.75 -7.80 -9.18
N LEU A 521 -20.88 -6.79 -9.23
CA LEU A 521 -19.78 -6.69 -10.19
C LEU A 521 -18.58 -7.57 -9.82
N VAL A 522 -18.37 -7.78 -8.52
CA VAL A 522 -17.27 -8.60 -7.99
C VAL A 522 -17.73 -10.00 -7.57
N LYS A 523 -18.94 -10.38 -7.97
CA LYS A 523 -19.63 -11.61 -7.57
C LYS A 523 -18.83 -12.88 -7.88
N GLU A 524 -18.26 -12.95 -9.08
CA GLU A 524 -17.52 -14.12 -9.55
C GLU A 524 -16.31 -14.45 -8.67
N PHE A 525 -15.72 -13.44 -8.02
CA PHE A 525 -14.52 -13.59 -7.22
C PHE A 525 -14.77 -14.11 -5.81
N TYR A 526 -15.97 -13.90 -5.24
CA TYR A 526 -16.27 -14.32 -3.86
C TYR A 526 -17.27 -15.48 -3.76
N GLN A 527 -18.02 -15.81 -4.83
CA GLN A 527 -19.07 -16.83 -4.75
C GLN A 527 -18.56 -18.25 -4.42
N ASN A 528 -17.35 -18.57 -4.88
CA ASN A 528 -16.72 -19.89 -4.68
C ASN A 528 -15.44 -19.82 -3.85
N ALA A 529 -15.12 -18.65 -3.29
CA ALA A 529 -13.90 -18.43 -2.51
C ALA A 529 -14.22 -18.44 -1.01
N HIS A 530 -13.23 -18.82 -0.21
CA HIS A 530 -13.30 -18.65 1.24
C HIS A 530 -12.84 -17.24 1.62
N PRO A 531 -13.58 -16.53 2.49
CA PRO A 531 -13.17 -15.21 2.93
C PRO A 531 -11.90 -15.30 3.78
N GLN A 532 -10.97 -14.38 3.55
CA GLN A 532 -9.77 -14.21 4.39
C GLN A 532 -10.18 -13.79 5.81
N ILE A 533 -11.22 -12.97 5.91
CA ILE A 533 -11.85 -12.55 7.17
C ILE A 533 -13.36 -12.63 6.99
N TRP A 534 -14.06 -13.30 7.89
CA TRP A 534 -15.52 -13.22 8.01
C TRP A 534 -15.87 -12.81 9.43
N ARG A 535 -16.74 -11.83 9.59
CA ARG A 535 -17.10 -11.25 10.88
C ARG A 535 -18.62 -11.05 10.96
N VAL A 536 -19.18 -11.39 12.11
CA VAL A 536 -20.53 -10.98 12.49
C VAL A 536 -20.45 -10.10 13.74
N GLU A 537 -21.09 -8.95 13.68
CA GLU A 537 -21.30 -8.06 14.82
C GLU A 537 -22.78 -8.10 15.19
N ILE A 538 -23.05 -8.36 16.47
CA ILE A 538 -24.37 -8.25 17.09
C ILE A 538 -24.33 -7.04 18.01
N SER A 539 -25.22 -6.08 17.78
CA SER A 539 -25.29 -4.88 18.62
C SER A 539 -26.70 -4.57 19.11
N SER A 540 -26.78 -4.02 20.32
CA SER A 540 -28.04 -3.57 20.94
C SER A 540 -27.87 -2.22 21.63
N GLY A 541 -28.97 -1.48 21.78
CA GLY A 541 -28.97 -0.12 22.34
C GLY A 541 -28.70 0.99 21.30
N GLN A 542 -28.66 2.24 21.77
CA GLN A 542 -28.47 3.44 20.95
C GLN A 542 -27.45 4.38 21.58
N GLY A 543 -26.66 5.06 20.74
CA GLY A 543 -25.66 6.06 21.16
C GLY A 543 -24.61 5.49 22.13
N PRO A 544 -24.30 6.19 23.25
CA PRO A 544 -23.24 5.77 24.19
C PRO A 544 -23.57 4.48 24.95
N LYS A 545 -24.83 4.02 24.93
CA LYS A 545 -25.26 2.75 25.53
C LYS A 545 -25.23 1.58 24.54
N ARG A 546 -24.74 1.79 23.31
CA ARG A 546 -24.61 0.71 22.32
C ARG A 546 -23.58 -0.30 22.81
N VAL A 547 -23.97 -1.56 22.89
CA VAL A 547 -23.11 -2.69 23.25
C VAL A 547 -22.98 -3.62 22.04
N LYS A 548 -21.80 -4.22 21.88
CA LYS A 548 -21.46 -5.06 20.72
C LYS A 548 -20.87 -6.40 21.19
N THR A 549 -21.21 -7.46 20.48
CA THR A 549 -20.51 -8.75 20.49
C THR A 549 -20.03 -9.02 19.07
N ILE A 550 -18.75 -9.28 18.89
CA ILE A 550 -18.15 -9.53 17.58
C ILE A 550 -17.58 -10.95 17.56
N TRP A 551 -17.95 -11.73 16.56
CA TRP A 551 -17.32 -12.99 16.25
C TRP A 551 -16.63 -12.88 14.89
N GLN A 552 -15.38 -13.31 14.80
CA GLN A 552 -14.58 -13.23 13.58
C GLN A 552 -13.84 -14.54 13.33
N LEU A 553 -13.89 -14.99 12.08
CA LEU A 553 -13.02 -16.01 11.51
C LEU A 553 -11.97 -15.32 10.64
N SER A 554 -10.70 -15.66 10.81
CA SER A 554 -9.62 -15.16 9.94
C SER A 554 -8.59 -16.23 9.60
N SER A 555 -8.02 -16.16 8.40
CA SER A 555 -6.89 -17.01 7.99
C SER A 555 -5.56 -16.54 8.59
N THR A 556 -5.47 -15.27 8.99
CA THR A 556 -4.30 -14.67 9.66
C THR A 556 -4.57 -14.43 11.15
N PRO A 557 -3.52 -14.45 12.00
CA PRO A 557 -3.67 -14.17 13.43
C PRO A 557 -4.15 -12.72 13.65
N PRO A 558 -5.10 -12.48 14.57
CA PRO A 558 -5.69 -11.16 14.79
C PRO A 558 -4.76 -10.17 15.49
N ALA A 559 -3.68 -10.66 16.14
CA ALA A 559 -2.71 -9.82 16.83
C ALA A 559 -1.27 -10.30 16.55
N GLU A 560 -0.36 -9.35 16.36
CA GLU A 560 1.05 -9.59 15.98
C GLU A 560 1.79 -10.48 17.00
N HIS A 561 1.48 -10.34 18.30
CA HIS A 561 2.10 -11.14 19.37
C HIS A 561 1.65 -12.62 19.38
N MET A 562 0.68 -13.00 18.54
CA MET A 562 0.29 -14.40 18.32
C MET A 562 1.05 -15.05 17.17
N GLN A 563 1.87 -14.31 16.42
CA GLN A 563 2.75 -14.93 15.44
C GLN A 563 3.75 -15.83 16.19
N PRO A 564 3.90 -17.10 15.79
CA PRO A 564 4.90 -17.96 16.41
C PRO A 564 6.26 -17.30 16.25
N ALA A 565 7.02 -17.17 17.34
CA ALA A 565 8.40 -16.74 17.27
C ALA A 565 9.13 -17.63 16.26
N ASN A 566 9.85 -17.02 15.30
CA ASN A 566 10.71 -17.72 14.36
C ASN A 566 11.49 -18.82 15.09
N GLY A 567 11.19 -20.10 14.83
CA GLY A 567 11.91 -21.18 15.49
C GLY A 567 11.30 -22.58 15.51
N ASP A 568 9.99 -22.76 15.34
CA ASP A 568 9.40 -24.11 15.28
C ASP A 568 9.04 -24.50 13.85
N SER A 569 10.06 -24.83 13.06
CA SER A 569 9.89 -25.65 11.87
C SER A 569 9.44 -27.04 12.31
N LEU A 570 8.13 -27.29 12.27
CA LEU A 570 7.60 -28.64 12.40
C LEU A 570 7.73 -29.33 11.04
N ASP A 571 8.65 -30.29 10.99
CA ASP A 571 8.90 -31.31 9.97
C ASP A 571 7.95 -31.29 8.75
N ASP A 572 8.46 -30.74 7.65
CA ASP A 572 7.97 -30.99 6.30
C ASP A 572 8.30 -32.44 5.90
N THR A 573 7.52 -33.39 6.41
CA THR A 573 7.42 -34.72 5.79
C THR A 573 6.01 -35.26 5.94
N GLU A 574 5.06 -34.63 5.24
CA GLU A 574 3.87 -35.34 4.74
C GLU A 574 3.24 -34.52 3.60
N ILE A 575 3.47 -35.00 2.38
CA ILE A 575 2.75 -34.59 1.17
C ILE A 575 1.30 -35.09 1.33
N CYS A 576 0.41 -34.30 1.92
CA CYS A 576 -1.05 -34.43 1.78
C CYS A 576 -1.78 -33.22 2.38
N ASP A 577 -2.52 -32.47 1.54
CA ASP A 577 -3.45 -31.38 1.88
C ASP A 577 -2.97 -30.32 2.90
N LYS A 578 -2.55 -29.14 2.41
CA LYS A 578 -2.44 -27.92 3.23
C LYS A 578 -3.82 -27.58 3.83
N LYS A 579 -4.15 -28.13 5.00
CA LYS A 579 -5.35 -27.73 5.75
C LYS A 579 -5.20 -26.26 6.14
N GLU A 580 -6.06 -25.41 5.59
CA GLU A 580 -6.13 -24.00 5.93
C GLU A 580 -6.33 -23.85 7.44
N LYS A 581 -5.35 -23.20 8.10
CA LYS A 581 -5.38 -22.91 9.53
C LYS A 581 -6.21 -21.65 9.75
N HIS A 582 -7.22 -21.74 10.60
CA HIS A 582 -8.10 -20.62 10.90
C HIS A 582 -7.97 -20.16 12.36
N PHE A 583 -8.18 -18.87 12.59
CA PHE A 583 -8.27 -18.23 13.89
C PHE A 583 -9.70 -17.75 14.14
N ILE A 584 -10.24 -18.08 15.30
CA ILE A 584 -11.57 -17.66 15.73
C ILE A 584 -11.39 -16.64 16.84
N THR A 585 -11.82 -15.40 16.60
CA THR A 585 -11.78 -14.32 17.58
C THR A 585 -13.20 -14.00 18.06
N LEU A 586 -13.39 -13.94 19.38
CA LEU A 586 -14.63 -13.52 20.00
C LEU A 586 -14.34 -12.29 20.88
N SER A 587 -14.91 -11.15 20.52
CA SER A 587 -14.86 -9.91 21.29
C SER A 587 -16.22 -9.66 21.94
N GLU A 588 -16.20 -9.50 23.26
CA GLU A 588 -17.38 -9.30 24.08
C GLU A 588 -17.20 -8.07 24.95
N CYS A 589 -18.27 -7.30 25.15
CA CYS A 589 -18.26 -6.18 26.08
C CYS A 589 -19.26 -6.39 27.23
N SER A 590 -19.04 -5.70 28.34
CA SER A 590 -19.92 -5.65 29.49
C SER A 590 -19.93 -4.24 30.07
N GLN A 591 -21.11 -3.69 30.33
CA GLN A 591 -21.25 -2.34 30.87
C GLN A 591 -21.45 -2.40 32.39
N VAL A 592 -20.70 -1.57 33.11
CA VAL A 592 -20.79 -1.41 34.55
C VAL A 592 -21.11 0.05 34.84
N ASP A 593 -22.30 0.31 35.37
CA ASP A 593 -22.72 1.67 35.73
C ASP A 593 -22.18 2.05 37.11
N PHE A 594 -21.75 3.31 37.24
CA PHE A 594 -21.36 3.89 38.53
C PHE A 594 -22.63 4.47 39.18
N ILE A 595 -23.39 3.61 39.85
CA ILE A 595 -24.60 3.98 40.61
C ILE A 595 -24.20 4.64 41.93
#